data_AF-A0A8C8XCY7-F1
#
_entry.id   AF-A0A8C8XCY7-F1
#
_cell.length_a   1.000
_cell.length_b   1.000
_cell.length_c   1.000
_cell.angle_alpha   90.00
_cell.angle_beta   90.00
_cell.angle_gamma   90.00
#
_symmetry.space_group_name_H-M   'P 1'
#
loop_
_entity.id
_entity.type
_entity.pdbx_description
1 polymer ?
#
loop_
_entity_poly.entity_id
_entity_poly.type
_entity_poly.pdbx_seq_one_letter_code
_entity_poly.pdbx_strand_id
1 'polypeptide(L)'
;MAETLRRVLNLGTSARSGVEDTAEAGPPLLLLGGPGSGKTALLFAAALEAAGEGRGPVLFLTRRPLQSLPRGTGAALDPLRLQKVRFQYPPSTHELLQLLCSAHEARGPAPSLLLLDGLEEYLVEDQGPQDAAYLAALLLDTAAHFSHQTGPGQGCGLIVALQTQEEGVSGDALQVSLLQRYFPAQCWLQAETPGPGQHRLRACLDPGGLGPRAEWCVAFRPNGEMTITPWPTQAGNLSLDKGSSSGGQP
;
A
#
# COMPACT_ATOMS: atom_id res chain seq x y z
N MET A 1 -4.51 2.79 -7.91
CA MET A 1 -3.92 2.11 -6.75
C MET A 1 -3.63 3.03 -5.60
N ALA A 2 -2.86 4.11 -5.81
CA ALA A 2 -2.75 5.19 -4.83
C ALA A 2 -4.12 5.66 -4.34
N GLU A 3 -5.12 5.77 -5.23
CA GLU A 3 -6.48 6.16 -4.82
C GLU A 3 -7.20 5.10 -3.97
N THR A 4 -7.03 3.80 -4.26
CA THR A 4 -7.55 2.72 -3.41
C THR A 4 -6.96 2.81 -2.01
N LEU A 5 -5.64 2.99 -1.91
CA LEU A 5 -4.97 3.15 -0.61
C LEU A 5 -5.39 4.44 0.08
N ARG A 6 -5.52 5.55 -0.66
CA ARG A 6 -6.02 6.83 -0.16
C ARG A 6 -7.44 6.70 0.39
N ARG A 7 -8.34 5.97 -0.29
CA ARG A 7 -9.70 5.67 0.22
C ARG A 7 -9.63 4.91 1.52
N VAL A 8 -8.82 3.85 1.61
CA VAL A 8 -8.60 3.11 2.86
C VAL A 8 -8.09 4.03 3.97
N LEU A 9 -7.12 4.89 3.66
CA LEU A 9 -6.54 5.83 4.62
C LEU A 9 -7.53 6.95 5.01
N ASN A 10 -8.46 7.31 4.12
CA ASN A 10 -9.53 8.26 4.36
C ASN A 10 -10.79 7.64 4.98
N LEU A 11 -10.99 6.32 4.95
CA LEU A 11 -12.17 5.65 5.51
C LEU A 11 -12.30 5.85 7.03
N GLY A 12 -11.19 6.18 7.71
CA GLY A 12 -11.17 6.62 9.11
C GLY A 12 -11.69 8.04 9.34
N THR A 13 -11.93 8.81 8.27
CA THR A 13 -12.54 10.14 8.29
C THR A 13 -13.93 10.07 7.67
N SER A 14 -14.93 10.60 8.35
CA SER A 14 -16.36 10.48 7.99
C SER A 14 -16.79 11.29 6.74
N ALA A 15 -15.92 11.46 5.74
CA ALA A 15 -16.21 12.23 4.54
C ALA A 15 -16.06 11.36 3.28
N ARG A 16 -17.10 10.57 2.98
CA ARG A 16 -17.24 9.89 1.68
C ARG A 16 -17.60 10.95 0.63
N SER A 17 -16.59 11.54 0.00
CA SER A 17 -16.78 12.36 -1.20
C SER A 17 -17.12 11.44 -2.37
N GLY A 18 -18.36 11.52 -2.84
CA GLY A 18 -18.91 10.72 -3.93
C GLY A 18 -18.46 11.21 -5.31
N VAL A 19 -17.15 11.20 -5.58
CA VAL A 19 -16.65 11.35 -6.94
C VAL A 19 -16.47 9.94 -7.51
N GLU A 20 -17.40 9.53 -8.35
CA GLU A 20 -17.23 8.38 -9.26
C GLU A 20 -16.18 8.76 -10.29
N ASP A 21 -14.91 8.66 -9.90
CA ASP A 21 -13.81 8.76 -10.83
C ASP A 21 -13.83 7.48 -11.68
N THR A 22 -13.96 7.63 -12.99
CA THR A 22 -13.80 6.55 -13.98
C THR A 22 -12.36 6.06 -13.90
N ALA A 23 -12.10 5.23 -12.91
CA ALA A 23 -10.76 4.95 -12.44
C ALA A 23 -10.11 3.91 -13.35
N GLU A 24 -9.41 4.39 -14.38
CA GLU A 24 -8.32 3.63 -14.98
C GLU A 24 -7.40 3.10 -13.86
N ALA A 25 -6.75 1.95 -14.07
CA ALA A 25 -5.85 1.41 -13.06
C ALA A 25 -4.68 2.39 -12.86
N GLY A 26 -4.77 3.22 -11.81
CA GLY A 26 -3.71 4.19 -11.48
C GLY A 26 -2.37 3.50 -11.21
N PRO A 27 -1.27 4.27 -11.17
CA PRO A 27 0.11 3.75 -11.18
C PRO A 27 0.35 2.65 -10.15
N PRO A 28 1.21 1.67 -10.45
CA PRO A 28 1.54 0.59 -9.53
C PRO A 28 2.21 1.18 -8.28
N LEU A 29 1.87 0.63 -7.12
CA LEU A 29 2.25 1.21 -5.82
C LEU A 29 3.18 0.30 -5.04
N LEU A 30 4.26 0.88 -4.49
CA LEU A 30 5.15 0.21 -3.54
C LEU A 30 4.85 0.67 -2.11
N LEU A 31 4.50 -0.27 -1.22
CA LEU A 31 4.26 -0.05 0.20
C LEU A 31 5.50 -0.43 1.01
N LEU A 32 6.13 0.55 1.62
CA LEU A 32 7.40 0.46 2.33
C LEU A 32 7.18 0.59 3.84
N GLY A 33 7.95 -0.13 4.64
CA GLY A 33 7.94 0.00 6.08
C GLY A 33 8.73 -1.09 6.79
N GLY A 34 9.23 -0.79 7.99
CA GLY A 34 10.02 -1.72 8.79
C GLY A 34 9.24 -2.97 9.26
N PRO A 35 9.92 -3.90 9.96
CA PRO A 35 9.27 -5.06 10.57
C PRO A 35 8.11 -4.65 11.48
N GLY A 36 6.98 -5.35 11.39
CA GLY A 36 5.82 -5.05 12.26
C GLY A 36 5.09 -3.73 11.99
N SER A 37 5.43 -2.99 10.92
CA SER A 37 4.76 -1.72 10.54
C SER A 37 3.30 -1.87 10.06
N GLY A 38 2.73 -3.07 10.08
CA GLY A 38 1.33 -3.27 9.69
C GLY A 38 1.05 -3.21 8.18
N LYS A 39 2.09 -3.33 7.33
CA LYS A 39 1.95 -3.40 5.85
C LYS A 39 0.87 -4.39 5.41
N THR A 40 0.92 -5.62 5.95
CA THR A 40 -0.07 -6.67 5.69
C THR A 40 -1.49 -6.24 6.03
N ALA A 41 -1.68 -5.53 7.16
CA ALA A 41 -2.99 -5.04 7.56
C ALA A 41 -3.53 -3.99 6.59
N LEU A 42 -2.66 -3.10 6.13
CA LEU A 42 -3.02 -2.06 5.17
C LEU A 42 -3.30 -2.66 3.77
N LEU A 43 -2.47 -3.60 3.30
CA LEU A 43 -2.73 -4.33 2.04
C LEU A 43 -4.06 -5.09 2.10
N PHE A 44 -4.36 -5.75 3.22
CA PHE A 44 -5.61 -6.46 3.38
C PHE A 44 -6.81 -5.52 3.39
N ALA A 45 -6.70 -4.34 4.02
CA ALA A 45 -7.73 -3.30 3.92
C ALA A 45 -7.93 -2.80 2.48
N ALA A 46 -6.85 -2.64 1.71
CA ALA A 46 -6.93 -2.32 0.27
C ALA A 46 -7.59 -3.43 -0.55
N ALA A 47 -7.34 -4.70 -0.21
CA ALA A 47 -8.00 -5.84 -0.84
C ALA A 47 -9.52 -5.80 -0.62
N LEU A 48 -9.95 -5.55 0.61
CA LEU A 48 -11.37 -5.48 0.96
C LEU A 48 -12.08 -4.29 0.32
N GLU A 49 -11.40 -3.15 0.22
CA GLU A 49 -11.95 -1.98 -0.47
C GLU A 49 -12.14 -2.28 -1.96
N ALA A 50 -11.12 -2.78 -2.65
CA ALA A 50 -11.21 -3.13 -4.07
C ALA A 50 -12.25 -4.24 -4.36
N ALA A 51 -12.39 -5.23 -3.47
CA ALA A 51 -13.44 -6.24 -3.55
C ALA A 51 -14.86 -5.64 -3.39
N GLY A 52 -14.99 -4.58 -2.60
CA GLY A 52 -16.23 -3.84 -2.38
C GLY A 52 -16.66 -2.99 -3.57
N GLU A 53 -15.73 -2.54 -4.43
CA GLU A 53 -16.00 -1.69 -5.61
C GLU A 53 -16.76 -2.43 -6.73
N GLY A 54 -16.89 -3.75 -6.66
CA GLY A 54 -17.62 -4.53 -7.68
C GLY A 54 -16.87 -4.69 -9.01
N ARG A 55 -15.57 -4.35 -9.05
CA ARG A 55 -14.74 -4.34 -10.26
C ARG A 55 -14.14 -5.70 -10.66
N GLY A 56 -14.30 -6.71 -9.82
CA GLY A 56 -13.71 -8.04 -10.01
C GLY A 56 -13.16 -8.62 -8.70
N PRO A 57 -12.62 -9.85 -8.74
CA PRO A 57 -11.92 -10.43 -7.61
C PRO A 57 -10.57 -9.73 -7.36
N VAL A 58 -10.02 -9.92 -6.17
CA VAL A 58 -8.67 -9.47 -5.81
C VAL A 58 -7.78 -10.70 -5.68
N LEU A 59 -6.57 -10.65 -6.24
CA LEU A 59 -5.55 -11.68 -6.05
C LEU A 59 -4.54 -11.22 -5.00
N PHE A 60 -4.51 -11.90 -3.86
CA PHE A 60 -3.61 -11.61 -2.75
C PHE A 60 -2.53 -12.68 -2.66
N LEU A 61 -1.29 -12.31 -2.99
CA LEU A 61 -0.12 -13.16 -2.93
C LEU A 61 0.68 -12.88 -1.65
N THR A 62 1.04 -13.92 -0.92
CA THR A 62 1.96 -13.81 0.23
C THR A 62 2.66 -15.14 0.44
N ARG A 63 3.89 -15.14 0.94
CA ARG A 63 4.67 -16.39 1.04
C ARG A 63 4.07 -17.39 2.03
N ARG A 64 3.34 -16.91 3.03
CA ARG A 64 2.81 -17.72 4.13
C ARG A 64 1.33 -17.43 4.37
N PRO A 65 0.54 -18.43 4.79
CA PRO A 65 -0.82 -18.21 5.24
C PRO A 65 -0.91 -17.14 6.33
N LEU A 66 -1.88 -16.24 6.21
CA LEU A 66 -2.19 -15.25 7.23
C LEU A 66 -2.65 -15.99 8.49
N GLN A 67 -1.91 -15.85 9.60
CA GLN A 67 -2.25 -16.52 10.86
C GLN A 67 -3.54 -15.97 11.49
N SER A 68 -3.84 -14.71 11.21
CA SER A 68 -5.08 -14.04 11.62
C SER A 68 -5.43 -13.00 10.58
N LEU A 69 -6.72 -12.84 10.28
CA LEU A 69 -7.18 -11.72 9.47
C LEU A 69 -7.03 -10.42 10.28
N PRO A 70 -6.47 -9.36 9.68
CA PRO A 70 -6.44 -8.04 10.29
C PRO A 70 -7.86 -7.64 10.74
N ARG A 71 -8.01 -7.28 12.02
CA ARG A 71 -9.31 -6.89 12.55
C ARG A 71 -9.65 -5.50 12.01
N GLY A 72 -10.69 -5.43 11.18
CA GLY A 72 -11.16 -4.17 10.62
C GLY A 72 -12.19 -3.49 11.51
N THR A 73 -12.41 -2.18 11.28
CA THR A 73 -13.60 -1.47 11.76
C THR A 73 -14.84 -2.16 11.17
N GLY A 74 -15.92 -2.38 11.94
CA GLY A 74 -16.98 -3.37 11.68
C GLY A 74 -17.68 -3.42 10.30
N ALA A 75 -17.42 -2.50 9.37
CA ALA A 75 -17.84 -2.58 7.95
C ALA A 75 -16.80 -3.24 7.01
N ALA A 76 -15.55 -3.38 7.45
CA ALA A 76 -14.43 -3.84 6.63
C ALA A 76 -14.38 -5.37 6.48
N LEU A 77 -14.94 -6.15 7.41
CA LEU A 77 -15.01 -7.61 7.33
C LEU A 77 -16.38 -8.10 6.82
N ASP A 78 -16.89 -7.47 5.76
CA ASP A 78 -18.07 -7.99 5.05
C ASP A 78 -17.72 -9.36 4.42
N PRO A 79 -18.40 -10.46 4.81
CA PRO A 79 -18.15 -11.79 4.25
C PRO A 79 -18.23 -11.82 2.72
N LEU A 80 -19.09 -10.98 2.12
CA LEU A 80 -19.25 -10.91 0.66
C LEU A 80 -18.03 -10.29 -0.03
N ARG A 81 -17.36 -9.32 0.63
CA ARG A 81 -16.10 -8.76 0.13
C ARG A 81 -14.97 -9.77 0.26
N LEU A 82 -14.91 -10.47 1.40
CA LEU A 82 -13.87 -11.48 1.65
C LEU A 82 -13.92 -12.62 0.63
N GLN A 83 -15.11 -13.06 0.22
CA GLN A 83 -15.28 -14.10 -0.82
C GLN A 83 -14.68 -13.71 -2.18
N LYS A 84 -14.50 -12.42 -2.45
CA LYS A 84 -13.89 -11.93 -3.70
C LYS A 84 -12.37 -11.84 -3.61
N VAL A 85 -11.77 -11.99 -2.43
CA VAL A 85 -10.32 -12.01 -2.25
C VAL A 85 -9.82 -13.46 -2.36
N ARG A 86 -9.03 -13.72 -3.40
CA ARG A 86 -8.38 -15.01 -3.65
C ARG A 86 -6.96 -14.97 -3.10
N PHE A 87 -6.70 -15.73 -2.07
CA PHE A 87 -5.36 -15.87 -1.51
C PHE A 87 -4.58 -16.96 -2.25
N GLN A 88 -3.32 -16.68 -2.55
CA GLN A 88 -2.38 -17.70 -3.01
C GLN A 88 -1.06 -17.56 -2.25
N TYR A 89 -0.41 -18.70 -2.03
CA TYR A 89 0.72 -18.82 -1.13
C TYR A 89 1.95 -19.44 -1.79
N PRO A 90 2.59 -18.78 -2.76
CA PRO A 90 3.83 -19.31 -3.34
C PRO A 90 4.94 -19.30 -2.26
N PRO A 91 5.39 -20.46 -1.75
CA PRO A 91 6.33 -20.56 -0.64
C PRO A 91 7.79 -20.29 -1.05
N SER A 92 8.06 -20.13 -2.35
CA SER A 92 9.39 -19.89 -2.92
C SER A 92 9.34 -18.92 -4.11
N THR A 93 10.49 -18.32 -4.43
CA THR A 93 10.63 -17.46 -5.64
C THR A 93 10.28 -18.24 -6.91
N HIS A 94 10.70 -19.51 -7.02
CA HIS A 94 10.35 -20.34 -8.18
C HIS A 94 8.84 -20.52 -8.33
N GLU A 95 8.12 -20.82 -7.25
CA GLU A 95 6.66 -20.96 -7.30
C GLU A 95 5.95 -19.64 -7.59
N LEU A 96 6.47 -18.52 -7.10
CA LEU A 96 5.96 -17.19 -7.46
C LEU A 96 6.15 -16.94 -8.96
N LEU A 97 7.34 -17.19 -9.51
CA LEU A 97 7.62 -17.03 -10.93
C LEU A 97 6.73 -17.93 -11.79
N GLN A 98 6.58 -19.20 -11.40
CA GLN A 98 5.69 -20.13 -12.10
C GLN A 98 4.25 -19.63 -12.10
N LEU A 99 3.77 -19.10 -10.98
CA LEU A 99 2.43 -18.53 -10.88
C LEU A 99 2.24 -17.32 -11.80
N LEU A 100 3.18 -16.37 -11.79
CA LEU A 100 3.11 -15.17 -12.61
C LEU A 100 3.23 -15.50 -14.11
N CYS A 101 4.16 -16.37 -14.49
CA CYS A 101 4.34 -16.80 -15.87
C CYS A 101 3.12 -17.58 -16.41
N SER A 102 2.43 -18.35 -15.55
CA SER A 102 1.22 -19.09 -15.93
C SER A 102 -0.08 -18.28 -15.80
N ALA A 103 -0.01 -17.00 -15.44
CA ALA A 103 -1.20 -16.15 -15.25
C ALA A 103 -2.11 -16.11 -16.50
N HIS A 104 -1.54 -16.24 -17.69
CA HIS A 104 -2.26 -16.28 -18.96
C HIS A 104 -3.06 -17.58 -19.20
N GLU A 105 -2.72 -18.65 -18.48
CA GLU A 105 -3.44 -19.93 -18.53
C GLU A 105 -4.63 -19.97 -17.57
N ALA A 106 -4.72 -18.99 -16.65
CA ALA A 106 -5.74 -18.96 -15.62
C ALA A 106 -7.14 -18.87 -16.22
N ARG A 107 -7.99 -19.83 -15.87
CA ARG A 107 -9.40 -19.84 -16.27
C ARG A 107 -10.24 -19.15 -15.20
N GLY A 108 -10.88 -18.04 -15.53
CA GLY A 108 -11.81 -17.36 -14.63
C GLY A 108 -11.81 -15.84 -14.81
N PRO A 109 -12.54 -15.12 -13.94
CA PRO A 109 -12.54 -13.67 -13.98
C PRO A 109 -11.15 -13.14 -13.62
N ALA A 110 -10.63 -12.24 -14.46
CA ALA A 110 -9.40 -11.52 -14.20
C ALA A 110 -9.53 -10.65 -12.93
N PRO A 111 -8.50 -10.57 -12.09
CA PRO A 111 -8.54 -9.74 -10.90
C PRO A 111 -8.56 -8.24 -11.26
N SER A 112 -9.25 -7.45 -10.44
CA SER A 112 -9.20 -5.99 -10.49
C SER A 112 -8.01 -5.41 -9.73
N LEU A 113 -7.39 -6.23 -8.87
CA LEU A 113 -6.25 -5.85 -8.04
C LEU A 113 -5.37 -7.07 -7.77
N LEU A 114 -4.07 -6.91 -8.05
CA LEU A 114 -2.99 -7.82 -7.68
C LEU A 114 -2.23 -7.22 -6.49
N LEU A 115 -2.11 -7.99 -5.42
CA LEU A 115 -1.38 -7.64 -4.21
C LEU A 115 -0.27 -8.64 -3.97
N LEU A 116 0.93 -8.16 -3.66
CA LEU A 116 2.04 -9.00 -3.18
C LEU A 116 2.50 -8.50 -1.82
N ASP A 117 2.39 -9.32 -0.79
CA ASP A 117 2.88 -9.05 0.56
C ASP A 117 4.21 -9.77 0.82
N GLY A 118 5.22 -9.01 1.26
CA GLY A 118 6.54 -9.51 1.61
C GLY A 118 7.44 -9.78 0.40
N LEU A 119 7.59 -8.81 -0.52
CA LEU A 119 8.47 -8.94 -1.70
C LEU A 119 9.90 -9.34 -1.31
N GLU A 120 10.42 -8.79 -0.21
CA GLU A 120 11.74 -9.11 0.36
C GLU A 120 11.93 -10.61 0.61
N GLU A 121 10.86 -11.36 0.88
CA GLU A 121 10.96 -12.79 1.13
C GLU A 121 11.28 -13.59 -0.14
N TYR A 122 11.11 -12.99 -1.33
CA TYR A 122 11.42 -13.58 -2.63
C TYR A 122 12.73 -13.07 -3.23
N LEU A 123 13.28 -12.00 -2.65
CA LEU A 123 14.56 -11.42 -3.01
C LEU A 123 15.60 -11.92 -1.99
N VAL A 124 16.14 -13.10 -2.23
CA VAL A 124 17.17 -13.67 -1.33
C VAL A 124 18.45 -12.84 -1.46
N GLU A 125 19.23 -12.66 -0.38
CA GLU A 125 20.44 -11.82 -0.38
C GLU A 125 21.51 -12.23 -1.41
N ASP A 126 21.51 -13.49 -1.86
CA ASP A 126 22.42 -13.98 -2.92
C ASP A 126 21.97 -13.64 -4.35
N GLN A 127 20.76 -13.09 -4.50
CA GLN A 127 20.16 -12.73 -5.79
C GLN A 127 20.48 -11.26 -6.11
N GLY A 128 21.09 -11.03 -7.26
CA GLY A 128 21.57 -9.72 -7.65
C GLY A 128 20.42 -8.73 -7.92
N PRO A 129 20.71 -7.43 -8.12
CA PRO A 129 19.71 -6.41 -8.44
C PRO A 129 18.90 -6.71 -9.73
N GLN A 130 19.41 -7.59 -10.59
CA GLN A 130 18.72 -8.05 -11.80
C GLN A 130 17.46 -8.86 -11.47
N ASP A 131 17.48 -9.65 -10.39
CA ASP A 131 16.34 -10.49 -10.00
C ASP A 131 15.19 -9.64 -9.46
N ALA A 132 15.50 -8.57 -8.71
CA ALA A 132 14.52 -7.58 -8.28
C ALA A 132 13.86 -6.87 -9.48
N ALA A 133 14.66 -6.49 -10.48
CA ALA A 133 14.16 -5.88 -11.71
C ALA A 133 13.24 -6.83 -12.49
N TYR A 134 13.68 -8.08 -12.65
CA TYR A 134 12.95 -9.12 -13.34
C TYR A 134 11.60 -9.40 -12.67
N LEU A 135 11.59 -9.57 -11.35
CA LEU A 135 10.37 -9.82 -10.60
C LEU A 135 9.40 -8.62 -10.65
N ALA A 136 9.91 -7.40 -10.53
CA ALA A 136 9.09 -6.19 -10.68
C ALA A 136 8.48 -6.07 -12.09
N ALA A 137 9.27 -6.31 -13.14
CA ALA A 137 8.78 -6.30 -14.52
C ALA A 137 7.70 -7.38 -14.74
N LEU A 138 7.92 -8.60 -14.22
CA LEU A 138 6.96 -9.69 -14.37
C LEU A 138 5.64 -9.41 -13.63
N LEU A 139 5.69 -8.80 -12.44
CA LEU A 139 4.49 -8.37 -11.72
C LEU A 139 3.70 -7.32 -12.51
N LEU A 140 4.39 -6.35 -13.11
CA LEU A 140 3.77 -5.33 -13.95
C LEU A 140 3.15 -5.94 -15.22
N ASP A 141 3.87 -6.82 -15.90
CA ASP A 141 3.37 -7.51 -17.10
C ASP A 141 2.15 -8.37 -16.77
N THR A 142 2.15 -9.04 -15.61
CA THR A 142 1.01 -9.83 -15.13
C THR A 142 -0.21 -8.94 -14.86
N ALA A 143 -0.02 -7.79 -14.20
CA ALA A 143 -1.10 -6.82 -13.97
C ALA A 143 -1.61 -6.21 -15.29
N ALA A 144 -0.73 -5.92 -16.24
CA ALA A 144 -1.10 -5.45 -17.57
C ALA A 144 -1.92 -6.50 -18.34
N HIS A 145 -1.49 -7.77 -18.27
CA HIS A 145 -2.23 -8.88 -18.85
C HIS A 145 -3.65 -8.99 -18.29
N PHE A 146 -3.82 -8.92 -16.97
CA PHE A 146 -5.17 -8.92 -16.36
C PHE A 146 -5.98 -7.68 -16.74
N SER A 147 -5.34 -6.52 -16.86
CA SER A 147 -6.01 -5.28 -17.30
C SER A 147 -6.63 -5.41 -18.69
N HIS A 148 -5.97 -6.11 -19.61
CA HIS A 148 -6.53 -6.37 -20.94
C HIS A 148 -7.75 -7.29 -20.92
N GLN A 149 -7.91 -8.10 -19.88
CA GLN A 149 -9.05 -9.01 -19.73
C GLN A 149 -10.27 -8.35 -19.06
N THR A 150 -10.08 -7.27 -18.31
CA THR A 150 -11.16 -6.62 -17.53
C THR A 150 -12.07 -5.69 -18.34
N GLY A 151 -11.84 -5.53 -19.64
CA GLY A 151 -12.69 -4.72 -20.54
C GLY A 151 -12.38 -3.21 -20.49
N PRO A 152 -12.96 -2.40 -21.40
CA PRO A 152 -12.61 -0.99 -21.55
C PRO A 152 -12.88 -0.17 -20.28
N GLY A 153 -11.89 0.57 -19.79
CA GLY A 153 -12.02 1.41 -18.59
C GLY A 153 -11.91 0.67 -17.26
N GLN A 154 -11.64 -0.64 -17.27
CA GLN A 154 -11.36 -1.43 -16.08
C GLN A 154 -9.98 -2.07 -16.23
N GLY A 155 -9.04 -1.73 -15.35
CA GLY A 155 -7.71 -2.32 -15.32
C GLY A 155 -7.45 -3.06 -14.01
N CYS A 156 -6.51 -4.00 -14.04
CA CYS A 156 -5.97 -4.64 -12.85
C CYS A 156 -4.89 -3.75 -12.25
N GLY A 157 -5.13 -3.25 -11.05
CA GLY A 157 -4.11 -2.53 -10.31
C GLY A 157 -3.06 -3.43 -9.67
N LEU A 158 -1.93 -2.84 -9.27
CA LEU A 158 -0.84 -3.54 -8.59
C LEU A 158 -0.41 -2.78 -7.33
N ILE A 159 -0.36 -3.47 -6.19
CA ILE A 159 0.28 -2.97 -4.96
C ILE A 159 1.24 -4.04 -4.42
N VAL A 160 2.47 -3.65 -4.14
CA VAL A 160 3.51 -4.55 -3.62
C VAL A 160 4.02 -4.01 -2.30
N ALA A 161 4.05 -4.83 -1.25
CA ALA A 161 4.70 -4.49 0.01
C ALA A 161 6.13 -5.00 0.06
N LEU A 162 7.02 -4.13 0.53
CA LEU A 162 8.43 -4.41 0.72
C LEU A 162 8.83 -3.95 2.12
N GLN A 163 9.44 -4.85 2.89
CA GLN A 163 10.08 -4.47 4.15
C GLN A 163 11.42 -3.80 3.89
N THR A 164 11.58 -2.58 4.38
CA THR A 164 12.85 -1.86 4.38
C THR A 164 13.56 -2.11 5.70
N GLN A 165 14.86 -2.46 5.68
CA GLN A 165 15.62 -2.51 6.92
C GLN A 165 15.90 -1.09 7.46
N GLU A 166 15.99 -0.96 8.78
CA GLU A 166 16.55 0.25 9.40
C GLU A 166 18.04 0.32 9.07
N GLU A 167 18.54 1.54 8.80
CA GLU A 167 19.84 1.83 8.17
C GLU A 167 21.00 0.93 8.63
N GLY A 168 21.57 0.14 7.71
CA GLY A 168 22.74 -0.69 8.02
C GLY A 168 23.30 -1.59 6.92
N VAL A 169 22.54 -1.91 5.85
CA VAL A 169 23.01 -2.84 4.80
C VAL A 169 22.98 -2.18 3.42
N SER A 170 24.17 -1.88 2.89
CA SER A 170 24.39 -1.18 1.61
C SER A 170 23.73 -1.84 0.39
N GLY A 171 23.52 -3.17 0.43
CA GLY A 171 22.89 -3.93 -0.67
C GLY A 171 21.39 -3.71 -0.84
N ASP A 172 20.66 -3.51 0.27
CA ASP A 172 19.20 -3.30 0.27
C ASP A 172 18.83 -1.96 -0.40
N ALA A 173 19.64 -0.92 -0.18
CA ALA A 173 19.40 0.41 -0.73
C ALA A 173 19.37 0.44 -2.28
N LEU A 174 20.22 -0.34 -2.94
CA LEU A 174 20.24 -0.42 -4.41
C LEU A 174 19.03 -1.17 -4.96
N GLN A 175 18.62 -2.27 -4.32
CA GLN A 175 17.44 -3.03 -4.69
C GLN A 175 16.16 -2.22 -4.51
N VAL A 176 16.00 -1.53 -3.37
CA VAL A 176 14.87 -0.62 -3.11
C VAL A 176 14.83 0.50 -4.14
N SER A 177 15.97 1.15 -4.43
CA SER A 177 16.05 2.22 -5.42
C SER A 177 15.67 1.75 -6.83
N LEU A 178 16.01 0.51 -7.17
CA LEU A 178 15.63 -0.09 -8.44
C LEU A 178 14.13 -0.35 -8.50
N LEU A 179 13.55 -0.95 -7.46
CA LEU A 179 12.12 -1.21 -7.38
C LEU A 179 11.31 0.09 -7.48
N GLN A 180 11.73 1.15 -6.80
CA GLN A 180 11.08 2.47 -6.88
C GLN A 180 10.98 3.03 -8.31
N ARG A 181 11.82 2.61 -9.26
CA ARG A 181 11.69 3.01 -10.67
C ARG A 181 10.51 2.33 -11.39
N TYR A 182 10.17 1.12 -10.98
CA TYR A 182 9.03 0.36 -11.49
C TYR A 182 7.71 0.74 -10.81
N PHE A 183 7.79 1.30 -9.60
CA PHE A 183 6.63 1.73 -8.80
C PHE A 183 6.67 3.24 -8.54
N PRO A 184 6.10 4.06 -9.44
CA PRO A 184 6.15 5.51 -9.30
C PRO A 184 5.31 5.99 -8.10
N ALA A 185 4.22 5.30 -7.76
CA ALA A 185 3.48 5.58 -6.54
C ALA A 185 4.12 4.85 -5.35
N GLN A 186 4.26 5.53 -4.22
CA GLN A 186 4.92 4.99 -3.04
C GLN A 186 4.13 5.33 -1.77
N CYS A 187 4.06 4.38 -0.85
CA CYS A 187 3.52 4.62 0.47
C CYS A 187 4.52 4.16 1.53
N TRP A 188 4.85 5.02 2.51
CA TRP A 188 5.76 4.68 3.60
C TRP A 188 5.02 4.60 4.92
N LEU A 189 5.27 3.54 5.68
CA LEU A 189 4.84 3.36 7.06
C LEU A 189 6.07 3.52 7.96
N GLN A 190 6.15 4.67 8.62
CA GLN A 190 7.27 5.04 9.50
C GLN A 190 6.82 5.00 10.96
N ALA A 191 7.62 4.40 11.83
CA ALA A 191 7.36 4.49 13.27
C ALA A 191 7.51 5.95 13.72
N GLU A 192 6.54 6.44 14.49
CA GLU A 192 6.72 7.70 15.21
C GLU A 192 7.64 7.47 16.42
N THR A 193 8.40 8.51 16.79
CA THR A 193 9.25 8.47 17.98
C THR A 193 8.41 8.07 19.21
N PRO A 194 8.90 7.15 20.05
CA PRO A 194 8.09 6.50 21.07
C PRO A 194 7.66 7.48 22.17
N GLY A 195 6.47 8.04 22.03
CA GLY A 195 5.70 8.52 23.17
C GLY A 195 5.28 7.33 24.04
N PRO A 196 5.17 7.47 25.37
CA PRO A 196 4.86 6.36 26.25
C PRO A 196 3.47 5.77 25.92
N GLY A 197 3.44 4.49 25.51
CA GLY A 197 2.24 3.65 25.52
C GLY A 197 1.42 3.54 24.23
N GLN A 198 1.85 4.11 23.10
CA GLN A 198 1.13 3.94 21.83
C GLN A 198 2.09 3.79 20.64
N HIS A 199 2.08 2.60 20.01
CA HIS A 199 2.72 2.38 18.71
C HIS A 199 1.89 3.08 17.62
N ARG A 200 2.27 4.30 17.28
CA ARG A 200 1.72 5.06 16.15
C ARG A 200 2.70 5.04 14.99
N LEU A 201 2.14 4.94 13.80
CA LEU A 201 2.87 4.94 12.55
C LEU A 201 2.36 6.11 11.71
N ARG A 202 3.28 6.83 11.08
CA ARG A 202 2.96 7.79 10.04
C ARG A 202 2.90 7.06 8.69
N ALA A 203 1.72 7.09 8.07
CA ALA A 203 1.55 6.67 6.68
C ALA A 203 1.68 7.88 5.76
N CYS A 204 2.65 7.86 4.85
CA CYS A 204 2.82 8.89 3.82
C CYS A 204 2.53 8.28 2.46
N LEU A 205 1.63 8.85 1.67
CA LEU A 205 1.35 8.40 0.29
C LEU A 205 1.81 9.47 -0.68
N ASP A 206 2.73 9.09 -1.56
CA ASP A 206 3.08 9.82 -2.77
C ASP A 206 2.45 9.10 -3.98
N PRO A 207 1.55 9.76 -4.73
CA PRO A 207 0.90 9.14 -5.87
C PRO A 207 1.80 8.97 -7.11
N GLY A 208 3.03 9.50 -7.12
CA GLY A 208 3.95 9.35 -8.25
C GLY A 208 3.58 10.15 -9.50
N GLY A 209 2.75 11.18 -9.36
CA GLY A 209 2.18 11.99 -10.44
C GLY A 209 1.70 13.36 -9.94
N LEU A 210 0.73 13.98 -10.63
CA LEU A 210 0.23 15.35 -10.34
C LEU A 210 -0.61 15.50 -9.05
N GLY A 211 -0.69 14.47 -8.19
CA GLY A 211 -1.47 14.51 -6.96
C GLY A 211 -0.64 14.93 -5.75
N PRO A 212 -1.24 15.62 -4.75
CA PRO A 212 -0.52 15.98 -3.55
C PRO A 212 -0.16 14.74 -2.73
N ARG A 213 1.03 14.77 -2.14
CA ARG A 213 1.39 13.87 -1.04
C ARG A 213 0.40 14.07 0.10
N ALA A 214 -0.03 12.97 0.69
CA ALA A 214 -0.97 12.98 1.80
C ALA A 214 -0.45 12.09 2.93
N GLU A 215 -0.86 12.41 4.15
CA GLU A 215 -0.32 11.78 5.35
C GLU A 215 -1.42 11.47 6.36
N TRP A 216 -1.26 10.34 7.05
CA TRP A 216 -2.18 9.83 8.06
C TRP A 216 -1.41 9.26 9.24
N CYS A 217 -2.02 9.31 10.41
CA CYS A 217 -1.59 8.55 11.57
C CYS A 217 -2.33 7.22 11.59
N VAL A 218 -1.59 6.13 11.70
CA VAL A 218 -2.08 4.75 11.78
C VAL A 218 -1.71 4.21 13.15
N ALA A 219 -2.69 3.70 13.89
CA ALA A 219 -2.49 3.12 15.21
C ALA A 219 -3.20 1.77 15.32
N PHE A 220 -2.55 0.82 15.99
CA PHE A 220 -3.13 -0.48 16.29
C PHE A 220 -3.60 -0.53 17.74
N ARG A 221 -4.88 -0.87 17.93
CA ARG A 221 -5.44 -1.08 19.26
C ARG A 221 -4.92 -2.40 19.86
N PRO A 222 -5.03 -2.60 21.19
CA PRO A 222 -4.62 -3.86 21.84
C PRO A 222 -5.34 -5.10 21.31
N ASN A 223 -6.54 -4.91 20.77
CA ASN A 223 -7.30 -5.97 20.12
C ASN A 223 -6.78 -6.30 18.69
N GLY A 224 -5.79 -5.59 18.15
CA GLY A 224 -5.28 -5.74 16.78
C GLY A 224 -6.06 -4.96 15.72
N GLU A 225 -7.01 -4.12 16.11
CA GLU A 225 -7.78 -3.28 15.19
C GLU A 225 -6.95 -2.10 14.70
N MET A 226 -6.88 -1.92 13.38
CA MET A 226 -6.20 -0.80 12.73
C MET A 226 -7.12 0.43 12.73
N THR A 227 -6.63 1.54 13.29
CA THR A 227 -7.30 2.85 13.28
C THR A 227 -6.47 3.85 12.49
N ILE A 228 -7.13 4.64 11.66
CA ILE A 228 -6.48 5.62 10.78
C ILE A 228 -7.13 6.97 11.02
N THR A 229 -6.32 7.99 11.27
CA THR A 229 -6.75 9.37 11.45
C THR A 229 -5.91 10.28 10.55
N PRO A 230 -6.45 11.39 10.05
CA PRO A 230 -5.68 12.31 9.21
C PRO A 230 -4.51 12.87 10.02
N TRP A 231 -3.38 13.10 9.36
CA TRP A 231 -2.22 13.67 10.04
C TRP A 231 -2.60 15.06 10.58
N PRO A 232 -2.28 15.38 11.85
CA PRO A 232 -2.51 16.71 12.37
C PRO A 232 -1.69 17.69 11.53
N THR A 233 -2.38 18.52 10.74
CA THR A 233 -1.76 19.71 10.16
C THR A 233 -1.18 20.50 11.32
N GLN A 234 0.13 20.80 11.31
CA GLN A 234 0.68 21.80 12.22
C GLN A 234 -0.13 23.09 11.98
N ALA A 235 -1.10 23.37 12.84
CA ALA A 235 -1.64 24.70 12.98
C ALA A 235 -0.42 25.60 13.22
N GLY A 236 -0.20 26.52 12.29
CA GLY A 236 1.08 27.19 12.10
C GLY A 236 1.67 27.71 13.40
N ASN A 237 3.01 27.64 13.48
CA ASN A 237 3.76 28.57 14.29
C ASN A 237 3.55 29.99 13.73
N LEU A 238 2.39 30.57 13.97
CA LEU A 238 2.20 32.02 14.05
C LEU A 238 2.42 32.38 15.51
N SER A 239 3.68 32.30 15.94
CA SER A 239 4.09 32.80 17.25
C SER A 239 5.13 33.89 17.05
N LEU A 240 4.68 35.11 17.38
CA LEU A 240 5.47 36.27 17.83
C LEU A 240 6.23 37.08 16.77
N ASP A 241 5.48 37.92 16.05
CA ASP A 241 5.92 39.30 15.83
C ASP A 241 4.87 40.24 16.47
N LYS A 242 5.03 40.49 17.76
CA LYS A 242 4.31 41.53 18.49
C LYS A 242 5.28 42.28 19.38
N GLY A 243 5.58 43.51 18.98
CA GLY A 243 6.38 44.50 19.72
C GLY A 243 7.61 44.92 18.92
N SER A 244 7.79 46.14 18.45
CA SER A 244 7.44 47.39 19.11
C SER A 244 7.37 48.54 18.10
N SER A 245 6.25 49.26 18.06
CA SER A 245 6.22 50.64 17.59
C SER A 245 5.68 51.47 18.74
N SER A 246 6.58 52.07 19.52
CA SER A 246 6.21 53.18 20.40
C SER A 246 6.44 54.47 19.62
N GLY A 247 5.36 55.20 19.38
CA GLY A 247 5.44 56.58 18.95
C GLY A 247 6.07 57.47 20.02
N GLY A 248 6.55 58.63 19.57
CA GLY A 248 7.02 59.70 20.45
C GLY A 248 7.83 60.74 19.71
N GLN A 249 7.15 61.64 18.98
CA GLN A 249 7.66 63.00 18.72
C GLN A 249 7.76 63.78 20.04
N PRO A 250 8.64 64.79 20.12
CA PRO A 250 8.28 66.13 19.62
C PRO A 250 9.13 66.59 18.43
#